data_AF-A0A6A4Q2C5-F1
#
_entry.id   AF-A0A6A4Q2C5-F1
#
_cell.length_a   1.000
_cell.length_b   1.000
_cell.length_c   1.000
_cell.angle_alpha   90.00
_cell.angle_beta   90.00
_cell.angle_gamma   90.00
#
_symmetry.space_group_name_H-M   'P 1'
#
loop_
_entity.id
_entity.type
_entity.pdbx_description
1 polymer ?
#
loop_
_entity_poly.entity_id
_entity_poly.type
_entity_poly.pdbx_seq_one_letter_code
_entity_poly.pdbx_strand_id
1 'polypeptide(L)'
;MMEKADSVKKLYTQMRLWEFPDQYVIQPTDGSSCSSLSISRKDGSMKLIDEIPEYRTIRVPKIFTIFGVVGMLRLLAGSYLMVITGRKCVGSYLGHPIFKISSMKVFPCDHSLKHTPAEQKRTEMGFWALLNVAEKTSGLFFSYDTNLTLSAQRLNDLGDESRLLPLWRQAEPRFLWNNYMLEVIIDNKLDPYLLPIVQGSIIFLLLYSFHGCFLRYALFLGLFILTVFIVI
;
A
#
# COMPACT_ATOMS: atom_id res chain seq x y z
N MET A 1 1.79 -24.21 -26.51
CA MET A 1 1.65 -22.82 -26.97
C MET A 1 2.03 -21.96 -25.78
N MET A 2 3.23 -21.40 -25.79
CA MET A 2 3.84 -20.74 -24.63
C MET A 2 3.27 -19.32 -24.56
N GLU A 3 2.29 -19.11 -23.68
CA GLU A 3 1.89 -17.76 -23.29
C GLU A 3 3.13 -17.10 -22.68
N LYS A 4 3.56 -15.97 -23.27
CA LYS A 4 4.65 -15.17 -22.73
C LYS A 4 4.29 -14.85 -21.28
N ALA A 5 5.10 -15.34 -20.34
CA ALA A 5 5.04 -14.90 -18.95
C ALA A 5 5.12 -13.37 -18.97
N ASP A 6 4.00 -12.71 -18.70
CA ASP A 6 3.98 -11.28 -18.41
C ASP A 6 5.05 -11.06 -17.35
N SER A 7 6.07 -10.27 -17.68
CA SER A 7 7.14 -9.91 -16.76
C SER A 7 6.51 -9.52 -15.43
N VAL A 8 6.86 -10.22 -14.34
CA VAL A 8 6.32 -9.94 -13.00
C VAL A 8 6.45 -8.44 -12.75
N LYS A 9 5.33 -7.72 -12.82
CA LYS A 9 5.34 -6.26 -12.72
C LYS A 9 5.69 -5.90 -11.29
N LYS A 10 6.89 -5.34 -11.12
CA LYS A 10 7.41 -4.94 -9.81
C LYS A 10 6.55 -3.82 -9.23
N LEU A 11 6.32 -3.86 -7.92
CA LEU A 11 5.63 -2.80 -7.20
C LEU A 11 6.44 -1.49 -7.24
N TYR A 12 5.74 -0.36 -7.34
CA TYR A 12 6.39 0.94 -7.27
C TYR A 12 6.89 1.24 -5.86
N THR A 13 8.18 1.58 -5.76
CA THR A 13 8.85 1.75 -4.46
C THR A 13 8.87 3.20 -3.97
N GLN A 14 8.76 4.15 -4.91
CA GLN A 14 8.71 5.59 -4.64
C GLN A 14 7.98 6.31 -5.77
N MET A 15 7.03 7.17 -5.41
CA MET A 15 6.18 7.92 -6.32
C MET A 15 6.04 9.38 -5.86
N ARG A 16 5.58 10.24 -6.77
CA ARG A 16 5.14 11.60 -6.48
C ARG A 16 3.63 11.70 -6.65
N LEU A 17 2.94 12.20 -5.62
CA LEU A 17 1.53 12.55 -5.70
C LEU A 17 1.41 14.05 -5.94
N TRP A 18 0.79 14.39 -7.07
CA TRP A 18 0.46 15.74 -7.47
C TRP A 18 -1.00 16.03 -7.11
N GLU A 19 -1.22 17.09 -6.34
CA GLU A 19 -2.56 17.55 -5.97
C GLU A 19 -3.00 18.68 -6.91
N PHE A 20 -3.95 18.36 -7.81
CA PHE A 20 -4.64 19.32 -8.66
C PHE A 20 -6.03 19.65 -8.10
N PRO A 21 -6.67 20.75 -8.57
CA PRO A 21 -8.02 21.12 -8.12
C PRO A 21 -9.09 20.04 -8.37
N ASP A 22 -8.95 19.28 -9.46
CA ASP A 22 -9.94 18.33 -9.99
C ASP A 22 -9.50 16.86 -9.91
N GLN A 23 -8.20 16.59 -9.74
CA GLN A 23 -7.64 15.24 -9.71
C GLN A 23 -6.39 15.14 -8.82
N TYR A 24 -6.05 13.92 -8.42
CA TYR A 24 -4.73 13.56 -7.91
C TYR A 24 -4.00 12.77 -9.00
N VAL A 25 -2.71 13.04 -9.20
CA VAL A 25 -1.89 12.26 -10.14
C VAL A 25 -0.74 11.61 -9.37
N ILE A 26 -0.61 10.30 -9.47
CA ILE A 26 0.47 9.52 -8.86
C ILE A 26 1.43 9.10 -9.97
N GLN A 27 2.66 9.62 -9.90
CA GLN A 27 3.72 9.37 -10.86
C GLN A 27 4.80 8.48 -10.24
N PRO A 28 5.11 7.31 -10.82
CA PRO A 28 6.30 6.52 -10.47
C PRO A 28 7.59 7.32 -10.66
N THR A 29 8.52 7.23 -9.70
CA THR A 29 9.83 7.91 -9.77
C THR A 29 11.02 6.97 -9.74
N ASP A 30 10.76 5.66 -9.76
CA ASP A 30 11.77 4.60 -9.68
C ASP A 30 12.43 4.27 -11.03
N GLY A 31 12.31 5.15 -12.02
CA GLY A 31 12.91 5.00 -13.35
C GLY A 31 12.13 4.07 -14.28
N SER A 32 10.97 3.55 -13.85
CA SER A 32 10.06 2.84 -14.74
C SER A 32 9.39 3.84 -15.70
N SER A 33 9.49 3.61 -17.01
CA SER A 33 8.84 4.42 -18.06
C SER A 33 7.33 4.16 -18.15
N CYS A 34 6.66 4.13 -17.00
CA CYS A 34 5.30 3.65 -16.87
C CYS A 34 4.30 4.79 -16.67
N SER A 35 3.08 4.57 -17.16
CA SER A 35 1.98 5.52 -17.08
C SER A 35 1.69 5.93 -15.63
N SER A 36 1.43 7.21 -15.43
CA SER A 36 0.98 7.77 -14.16
C SER A 36 -0.49 7.44 -13.90
N LEU A 37 -0.89 7.36 -12.64
CA LEU A 37 -2.27 7.11 -12.24
C LEU A 37 -2.97 8.44 -11.91
N SER A 38 -3.99 8.81 -12.70
CA SER A 38 -4.93 9.88 -12.38
C SER A 38 -6.11 9.34 -11.57
N ILE A 39 -6.50 10.09 -10.54
CA ILE A 39 -7.62 9.83 -9.66
C ILE A 39 -8.49 11.08 -9.60
N SER A 40 -9.71 11.00 -10.12
CA SER A 40 -10.68 12.09 -10.12
C SER A 40 -11.11 12.46 -8.69
N ARG A 41 -11.07 13.75 -8.34
CA ARG A 41 -11.58 14.26 -7.04
C ARG A 41 -13.10 14.34 -6.98
N LYS A 42 -13.80 14.08 -8.10
CA LYS A 42 -15.26 14.09 -8.16
C LYS A 42 -15.87 12.82 -7.57
N ASP A 43 -15.29 11.67 -7.91
CA ASP A 43 -15.86 10.34 -7.66
C ASP A 43 -14.82 9.29 -7.24
N GLY A 44 -13.52 9.61 -7.32
CA GLY A 44 -12.43 8.67 -7.07
C GLY A 44 -12.19 7.72 -8.25
N SER A 45 -12.71 8.00 -9.44
CA SER A 45 -12.44 7.19 -10.64
C SER A 45 -10.97 7.25 -11.03
N MET A 46 -10.43 6.11 -11.49
CA MET A 46 -9.00 5.90 -11.75
C MET A 46 -8.74 5.71 -13.24
N LYS A 47 -7.69 6.34 -13.77
CA LYS A 47 -7.24 6.18 -15.15
C LYS A 47 -5.72 6.27 -15.24
N LEU A 48 -5.12 5.48 -16.12
CA LEU A 48 -3.72 5.64 -16.47
C LEU A 48 -3.58 6.78 -17.49
N ILE A 49 -2.56 7.62 -17.30
CA ILE A 49 -2.19 8.73 -18.17
C ILE A 49 -0.70 8.67 -18.44
N ASP A 50 -0.28 8.99 -19.66
CA ASP A 50 1.14 8.94 -20.03
C ASP A 50 1.85 10.28 -19.75
N GLU A 51 1.11 11.37 -19.76
CA GLU A 51 1.62 12.72 -19.51
C GLU A 51 0.93 13.36 -18.30
N ILE A 52 1.72 14.06 -17.48
CA ILE A 52 1.18 14.84 -16.36
C ILE A 52 0.43 16.05 -16.95
N PRO A 53 -0.80 16.34 -16.48
CA PRO A 53 -1.56 17.48 -16.96
C PRO A 53 -0.78 18.80 -16.86
N GLU A 54 -0.80 19.56 -17.95
CA GLU A 54 -0.15 20.87 -18.01
C GLU A 54 -0.68 21.85 -16.96
N TYR A 55 0.21 22.73 -16.53
CA TYR A 55 -0.11 23.77 -15.56
C TYR A 55 -0.99 24.87 -16.15
N ARG A 56 -2.31 24.70 -16.11
CA ARG A 56 -3.26 25.70 -16.62
C ARG A 56 -3.73 26.71 -15.58
N THR A 57 -3.27 26.61 -14.33
CA THR A 57 -3.69 27.47 -13.22
C THR A 57 -2.54 28.26 -12.62
N ILE A 58 -2.84 29.41 -12.00
CA ILE A 58 -1.86 30.34 -11.40
C ILE A 58 -1.18 29.75 -10.14
N ARG A 59 -1.78 28.76 -9.48
CA ARG A 59 -1.29 28.23 -8.19
C ARG A 59 -0.52 26.93 -8.39
N VAL A 60 0.78 26.91 -8.09
CA VAL A 60 1.67 25.71 -8.08
C VAL A 60 1.05 24.51 -7.34
N PRO A 61 1.20 23.26 -7.84
CA PRO A 61 0.49 22.11 -7.28
C PRO A 61 1.26 21.67 -6.04
N LYS A 62 0.54 21.16 -5.03
CA LYS A 62 1.23 20.52 -3.92
C LYS A 62 1.73 19.15 -4.38
N ILE A 63 3.00 18.89 -4.15
CA ILE A 63 3.65 17.62 -4.51
C ILE A 63 4.07 16.93 -3.22
N PHE A 64 3.68 15.67 -3.09
CA PHE A 64 4.04 14.81 -1.97
C PHE A 64 4.89 13.64 -2.47
N THR A 65 5.95 13.31 -1.74
CA THR A 65 6.62 12.03 -1.94
C THR A 65 5.83 10.96 -1.21
N ILE A 66 5.51 9.87 -1.91
CA ILE A 66 4.81 8.73 -1.33
C ILE A 66 5.58 7.44 -1.59
N PHE A 67 5.42 6.47 -0.71
CA PHE A 67 6.09 5.18 -0.78
C PHE A 67 5.14 4.02 -1.09
N GLY A 68 3.85 4.29 -1.26
CA GLY A 68 2.86 3.27 -1.54
C GLY A 68 1.45 3.86 -1.52
N VAL A 69 0.55 3.23 -2.26
CA VAL A 69 -0.88 3.48 -2.15
C VAL A 69 -1.43 2.45 -1.15
N VAL A 70 -2.07 2.93 -0.08
CA VAL A 70 -2.74 2.04 0.89
C VAL A 70 -4.01 1.48 0.24
N GLY A 71 -4.76 2.35 -0.43
CA GLY A 71 -5.95 1.98 -1.19
C GLY A 71 -6.95 3.12 -1.31
N MET A 72 -8.13 2.80 -1.82
CA MET A 72 -9.29 3.68 -1.84
C MET A 72 -10.33 3.21 -0.84
N LEU A 73 -10.73 4.11 0.05
CA LEU A 73 -11.82 3.86 0.97
C LEU A 73 -13.10 4.52 0.46
N ARG A 74 -14.13 3.74 0.19
CA ARG A 74 -15.47 4.24 -0.15
C ARG A 74 -16.33 4.27 1.11
N LEU A 75 -16.76 5.47 1.49
CA LEU A 75 -17.68 5.72 2.60
C LEU A 75 -18.97 6.33 2.05
N LEU A 76 -20.02 6.39 2.88
CA LEU A 76 -21.28 7.04 2.49
C LEU A 76 -21.09 8.51 2.11
N ALA A 77 -20.12 9.19 2.72
CA ALA A 77 -19.81 10.60 2.45
C ALA A 77 -18.90 10.81 1.23
N GLY A 78 -18.34 9.77 0.62
CA GLY A 78 -17.46 9.92 -0.55
C GLY A 78 -16.32 8.91 -0.59
N SER A 79 -15.47 9.06 -1.60
CA SER A 79 -14.26 8.25 -1.79
C SER A 79 -13.05 8.96 -1.21
N TYR A 80 -12.14 8.22 -0.58
CA TYR A 80 -10.94 8.76 0.06
C TYR A 80 -9.73 7.94 -0.37
N LEU A 81 -8.73 8.61 -0.93
CA LEU A 81 -7.45 8.01 -1.28
C LEU A 81 -6.53 8.03 -0.05
N MET A 82 -5.99 6.87 0.33
CA MET A 82 -5.02 6.77 1.41
C MET A 82 -3.65 6.36 0.86
N VAL A 83 -2.61 7.08 1.26
CA VAL A 83 -1.23 6.87 0.79
C VAL A 83 -0.23 6.85 1.94
N ILE A 84 0.89 6.17 1.71
CA ILE A 84 2.02 6.11 2.63
C ILE A 84 2.96 7.28 2.34
N THR A 85 3.09 8.22 3.27
CA THR A 85 3.98 9.39 3.13
C THR A 85 5.32 9.18 3.82
N GLY A 86 5.44 8.14 4.64
CA GLY A 86 6.67 7.81 5.38
C GLY A 86 6.74 6.33 5.72
N ARG A 87 7.95 5.78 5.63
CA ARG A 87 8.28 4.39 5.99
C ARG A 87 9.65 4.33 6.65
N LYS A 88 9.86 3.33 7.52
CA LYS A 88 11.16 3.01 8.12
C LYS A 88 11.50 1.55 7.85
N CYS A 89 12.70 1.28 7.32
CA CYS A 89 13.20 -0.09 7.24
C CYS A 89 13.46 -0.61 8.66
N VAL A 90 12.82 -1.71 9.04
CA VAL A 90 12.90 -2.30 10.38
C VAL A 90 13.70 -3.59 10.43
N GLY A 91 14.00 -4.18 9.26
CA GLY A 91 14.78 -5.39 9.13
C GLY A 91 14.54 -6.04 7.77
N SER A 92 14.81 -7.32 7.66
CA SER A 92 14.64 -8.09 6.44
C SER A 92 14.07 -9.48 6.71
N TYR A 93 13.26 -9.98 5.80
CA TYR A 93 12.70 -11.33 5.81
C TYR A 93 13.06 -12.04 4.50
N LEU A 94 13.74 -13.19 4.61
CA LEU A 94 14.29 -13.93 3.46
C LEU A 94 15.15 -13.05 2.52
N GLY A 95 15.96 -12.15 3.10
CA GLY A 95 16.78 -11.20 2.33
C GLY A 95 16.02 -9.98 1.78
N HIS A 96 14.68 -9.96 1.86
CA HIS A 96 13.87 -8.84 1.39
C HIS A 96 13.61 -7.83 2.51
N PRO A 97 13.73 -6.51 2.27
CA PRO A 97 13.53 -5.50 3.29
C PRO A 97 12.07 -5.44 3.75
N ILE A 98 11.88 -5.26 5.05
CA ILE A 98 10.58 -5.01 5.67
C ILE A 98 10.51 -3.57 6.15
N PHE A 99 9.40 -2.91 5.82
CA PHE A 99 9.15 -1.54 6.17
C PHE A 99 7.99 -1.42 7.14
N LYS A 100 8.17 -0.59 8.17
CA LYS A 100 7.08 -0.10 9.02
C LYS A 100 6.58 1.22 8.46
N ILE A 101 5.26 1.36 8.31
CA ILE A 101 4.64 2.64 7.96
C ILE A 101 4.85 3.62 9.13
N SER A 102 5.48 4.76 8.85
CA SER A 102 5.70 5.82 9.85
C SER A 102 4.70 6.95 9.74
N SER A 103 4.17 7.21 8.54
CA SER A 103 3.11 8.19 8.32
C SER A 103 2.28 7.84 7.09
N MET A 104 0.98 8.10 7.20
CA MET A 104 0.01 8.02 6.11
C MET A 104 -0.65 9.37 5.93
N LYS A 105 -1.35 9.54 4.81
CA LYS A 105 -2.20 10.71 4.58
C LYS A 105 -3.43 10.31 3.79
N VAL A 106 -4.56 10.92 4.15
CA VAL A 106 -5.83 10.75 3.46
C VAL A 106 -6.13 11.96 2.58
N PHE A 107 -6.62 11.69 1.37
CA PHE A 107 -6.99 12.67 0.35
C PHE A 107 -8.45 12.47 -0.08
N PRO A 108 -9.36 13.42 0.20
CA PRO A 108 -10.78 13.28 -0.14
C PRO A 108 -11.05 13.46 -1.64
N CYS A 109 -12.01 12.70 -2.15
CA CYS A 109 -12.53 12.73 -3.53
C CYS A 109 -14.04 13.01 -3.52
N ASP A 110 -14.44 14.15 -2.96
CA ASP A 110 -15.82 14.53 -2.65
C ASP A 110 -16.24 15.87 -3.26
N HIS A 111 -15.51 16.37 -4.27
CA HIS A 111 -15.72 17.73 -4.77
C HIS A 111 -17.12 17.94 -5.42
N SER A 112 -17.90 16.89 -5.67
CA SER A 112 -19.29 17.01 -6.15
C SER A 112 -20.32 17.31 -5.05
N LEU A 113 -19.98 17.19 -3.76
CA LEU A 113 -20.96 17.24 -2.65
C LEU A 113 -21.17 18.62 -2.04
N LYS A 114 -20.68 19.70 -2.67
CA LYS A 114 -20.77 21.08 -2.16
C LYS A 114 -22.20 21.60 -1.92
N HIS A 115 -23.24 20.86 -2.28
CA HIS A 115 -24.64 21.17 -2.02
C HIS A 115 -25.36 20.00 -1.33
N THR A 116 -25.19 19.83 -0.01
CA THR A 116 -26.03 18.88 0.74
C THR A 116 -26.44 19.38 2.14
N PRO A 117 -27.56 18.86 2.70
CA PRO A 117 -28.25 19.40 3.88
C PRO A 117 -27.48 19.25 5.20
N ALA A 118 -27.94 19.94 6.26
CA ALA A 118 -27.27 20.00 7.57
C ALA A 118 -27.02 18.64 8.26
N GLU A 119 -27.82 17.61 7.97
CA GLU A 119 -27.62 16.26 8.49
C GLU A 119 -26.38 15.57 7.89
N GLN A 120 -26.08 15.82 6.62
CA GLN A 120 -24.92 15.27 5.93
C GLN A 120 -23.61 15.74 6.57
N LYS A 121 -23.56 17.01 7.02
CA LYS A 121 -22.39 17.60 7.69
C LYS A 121 -22.05 16.92 9.02
N ARG A 122 -23.05 16.45 9.77
CA ARG A 122 -22.82 15.71 11.02
C ARG A 122 -22.21 14.34 10.73
N THR A 123 -22.72 13.65 9.73
CA THR A 123 -22.19 12.36 9.27
C THR A 123 -20.77 12.51 8.72
N GLU A 124 -20.51 13.59 7.98
CA GLU A 124 -19.18 13.93 7.45
C GLU A 124 -18.15 14.13 8.58
N MET A 125 -18.49 14.85 9.66
CA MET A 125 -17.62 14.99 10.82
C MET A 125 -17.30 13.64 11.49
N GLY A 126 -18.27 12.74 11.58
CA GLY A 126 -18.07 11.38 12.10
C GLY A 126 -17.09 10.57 11.24
N PHE A 127 -17.23 10.64 9.91
CA PHE A 127 -16.31 9.96 8.99
C PHE A 127 -14.90 10.55 9.03
N TRP A 128 -14.76 11.87 9.09
CA TRP A 128 -13.46 12.52 9.27
C TRP A 128 -12.75 12.07 10.55
N ALA A 129 -13.50 11.89 11.65
CA ALA A 129 -12.93 11.34 12.88
C ALA A 129 -12.41 9.90 12.66
N LEU A 130 -13.15 9.05 11.95
CA LEU A 130 -12.70 7.69 11.62
C LEU A 130 -11.47 7.68 10.72
N LEU A 131 -11.41 8.57 9.72
CA LEU A 131 -10.25 8.72 8.84
C LEU A 131 -9.01 9.19 9.62
N ASN A 132 -9.18 10.12 10.55
CA ASN A 132 -8.10 10.56 11.43
C ASN A 132 -7.58 9.44 12.34
N VAL A 133 -8.46 8.54 12.79
CA VAL A 133 -8.06 7.32 13.52
C VAL A 133 -7.28 6.39 12.59
N ALA A 134 -7.78 6.17 11.36
CA ALA A 134 -7.12 5.32 10.38
C ALA A 134 -5.72 5.84 10.03
N GLU A 135 -5.54 7.15 9.82
CA GLU A 135 -4.25 7.78 9.53
C GLU A 135 -3.23 7.60 10.66
N LYS A 136 -3.69 7.53 11.91
CA LYS A 136 -2.86 7.34 13.11
C LYS A 136 -2.65 5.86 13.47
N THR A 137 -3.18 4.93 12.68
CA THR A 137 -3.01 3.50 12.92
C THR A 137 -1.52 3.15 12.92
N SER A 138 -1.07 2.52 14.01
CA SER A 138 0.31 2.09 14.17
C SER A 138 0.44 0.58 14.02
N GLY A 139 1.67 0.10 13.86
CA GLY A 139 1.94 -1.34 13.71
C GLY A 139 1.60 -1.87 12.33
N LEU A 140 1.60 -1.02 11.30
CA LEU A 140 1.43 -1.43 9.91
C LEU A 140 2.79 -1.68 9.24
N PHE A 141 2.89 -2.82 8.56
CA PHE A 141 4.11 -3.27 7.90
C PHE A 141 3.84 -3.77 6.49
N PHE A 142 4.84 -3.68 5.63
CA PHE A 142 4.78 -4.18 4.26
C PHE A 142 6.19 -4.49 3.74
N SER A 143 6.25 -5.19 2.60
CA SER A 143 7.45 -5.33 1.79
C SER A 143 7.07 -5.22 0.31
N TYR A 144 8.00 -4.77 -0.53
CA TYR A 144 7.78 -4.72 -1.99
C TYR A 144 8.09 -6.04 -2.67
N ASP A 145 8.85 -6.91 -2.00
CA ASP A 145 9.47 -8.06 -2.64
C ASP A 145 9.10 -9.39 -1.99
N THR A 146 8.44 -9.38 -0.82
CA THR A 146 8.01 -10.61 -0.13
C THR A 146 6.62 -10.50 0.49
N ASN A 147 5.92 -11.62 0.55
CA ASN A 147 4.58 -11.70 1.11
C ASN A 147 4.64 -11.87 2.63
N LEU A 148 4.22 -10.84 3.38
CA LEU A 148 4.20 -10.84 4.84
C LEU A 148 2.93 -11.43 5.46
N THR A 149 1.93 -11.78 4.64
CA THR A 149 0.66 -12.35 5.13
C THR A 149 0.74 -13.85 5.39
N LEU A 150 1.77 -14.53 4.88
CA LEU A 150 1.97 -15.97 5.00
C LEU A 150 3.06 -16.30 6.02
N SER A 151 2.92 -17.44 6.69
CA SER A 151 4.00 -18.02 7.51
C SER A 151 5.13 -18.58 6.65
N ALA A 152 6.30 -18.84 7.26
CA ALA A 152 7.44 -19.52 6.61
C ALA A 152 7.02 -20.76 5.84
N GLN A 153 6.27 -21.61 6.54
CA GLN A 153 5.89 -22.93 6.11
C GLN A 153 5.01 -22.79 4.87
N ARG A 154 3.96 -21.96 4.95
CA ARG A 154 3.07 -21.69 3.82
C ARG A 154 3.79 -21.07 2.63
N LEU A 155 4.71 -20.13 2.87
CA LEU A 155 5.51 -19.50 1.81
C LEU A 155 6.44 -20.52 1.12
N ASN A 156 7.01 -21.45 1.89
CA ASN A 156 7.82 -22.54 1.35
C ASN A 156 6.98 -23.56 0.58
N ASP A 157 5.77 -23.84 1.05
CA ASP A 157 4.81 -24.77 0.45
C ASP A 157 4.11 -24.18 -0.79
N LEU A 158 4.29 -22.88 -1.08
CA LEU A 158 3.79 -22.29 -2.33
C LEU A 158 4.49 -22.94 -3.53
N GLY A 159 3.68 -23.49 -4.43
CA GLY A 159 4.16 -23.97 -5.73
C GLY A 159 4.73 -22.86 -6.59
N ASP A 160 5.59 -23.22 -7.55
CA ASP A 160 6.32 -22.28 -8.40
C ASP A 160 5.38 -21.32 -9.15
N GLU A 161 4.25 -21.81 -9.65
CA GLU A 161 3.21 -21.00 -10.31
C GLU A 161 2.66 -19.88 -9.40
N SER A 162 2.43 -20.18 -8.12
CA SER A 162 1.92 -19.19 -7.17
C SER A 162 2.96 -18.12 -6.84
N ARG A 163 4.26 -18.48 -6.84
CA ARG A 163 5.36 -17.54 -6.58
C ARG A 163 5.52 -16.49 -7.70
N LEU A 164 5.07 -16.81 -8.91
CA LEU A 164 5.08 -15.89 -10.06
C LEU A 164 3.95 -14.86 -10.01
N LEU A 165 2.92 -15.08 -9.19
CA LEU A 165 1.81 -14.15 -9.06
C LEU A 165 2.25 -12.85 -8.37
N PRO A 166 1.57 -11.71 -8.62
CA PRO A 166 1.77 -10.51 -7.82
C PRO A 166 1.52 -10.76 -6.32
N LEU A 167 2.24 -10.05 -5.44
CA LEU A 167 2.16 -10.26 -3.98
C LEU A 167 0.73 -10.22 -3.43
N TRP A 168 -0.13 -9.36 -3.98
CA TRP A 168 -1.52 -9.25 -3.55
C TRP A 168 -2.36 -10.50 -3.86
N ARG A 169 -2.04 -11.26 -4.91
CA ARG A 169 -2.72 -12.53 -5.24
C ARG A 169 -2.20 -13.70 -4.41
N GLN A 170 -0.96 -13.62 -3.97
CA GLN A 170 -0.38 -14.58 -3.02
C GLN A 170 -0.89 -14.34 -1.59
N ALA A 171 -1.37 -13.12 -1.31
CA ALA A 171 -1.68 -12.69 0.04
C ALA A 171 -2.86 -13.46 0.64
N GLU A 172 -2.73 -13.81 1.92
CA GLU A 172 -3.81 -14.40 2.69
C GLU A 172 -4.77 -13.29 3.17
N PRO A 173 -6.05 -13.29 2.73
CA PRO A 173 -6.96 -12.17 2.99
C PRO A 173 -7.18 -11.86 4.47
N ARG A 174 -7.05 -12.86 5.35
CA ARG A 174 -7.23 -12.73 6.80
C ARG A 174 -6.20 -11.82 7.46
N PHE A 175 -5.01 -11.72 6.88
CA PHE A 175 -3.90 -10.93 7.43
C PHE A 175 -3.65 -9.66 6.61
N LEU A 176 -4.41 -9.46 5.53
CA LEU A 176 -4.31 -8.31 4.65
C LEU A 176 -5.14 -7.15 5.18
N TRP A 177 -4.49 -6.24 5.90
CA TRP A 177 -5.15 -5.12 6.61
C TRP A 177 -5.90 -4.18 5.66
N ASN A 178 -5.31 -3.88 4.50
CA ASN A 178 -5.90 -2.99 3.50
C ASN A 178 -6.74 -3.73 2.43
N ASN A 179 -7.15 -4.99 2.67
CA ASN A 179 -7.83 -5.81 1.66
C ASN A 179 -9.01 -5.09 0.99
N TYR A 180 -9.94 -4.56 1.79
CA TYR A 180 -11.10 -3.81 1.28
C TYR A 180 -10.70 -2.56 0.48
N MET A 181 -9.61 -1.88 0.88
CA MET A 181 -9.18 -0.66 0.22
C MET A 181 -8.51 -0.93 -1.14
N LEU A 182 -8.03 -2.16 -1.36
CA LEU A 182 -7.39 -2.56 -2.62
C LEU A 182 -8.40 -2.92 -3.71
N GLU A 183 -9.67 -3.23 -3.38
CA GLU A 183 -10.69 -3.68 -4.34
C GLU A 183 -10.82 -2.75 -5.54
N VAL A 184 -10.92 -1.43 -5.30
CA VAL A 184 -11.04 -0.43 -6.38
C VAL A 184 -9.82 -0.43 -7.30
N ILE A 185 -8.62 -0.69 -6.76
CA ILE A 185 -7.36 -0.71 -7.52
C ILE A 185 -7.27 -2.02 -8.33
N ILE A 186 -7.74 -3.15 -7.75
CA ILE A 186 -7.84 -4.45 -8.41
C ILE A 186 -8.78 -4.36 -9.61
N ASP A 187 -9.96 -3.77 -9.44
CA ASP A 187 -10.97 -3.62 -10.50
C ASP A 187 -10.43 -2.83 -11.71
N ASN A 188 -9.52 -1.87 -11.45
CA ASN A 188 -8.88 -1.06 -12.48
C ASN A 188 -7.59 -1.69 -13.04
N LYS A 189 -7.23 -2.91 -12.64
CA LYS A 189 -6.04 -3.67 -13.11
C LYS A 189 -4.72 -2.92 -12.88
N LEU A 190 -4.60 -2.24 -11.75
CA LEU A 190 -3.46 -1.39 -11.39
C LEU A 190 -2.43 -2.16 -10.54
N ASP A 191 -1.98 -3.32 -11.03
CA ASP A 191 -1.14 -4.27 -10.28
C ASP A 191 0.10 -3.65 -9.59
N PRO A 192 0.89 -2.76 -10.24
CA PRO A 192 2.07 -2.17 -9.61
C PRO A 192 1.79 -1.29 -8.37
N TYR A 193 0.53 -0.88 -8.18
CA TYR A 193 0.08 -0.07 -7.04
C TYR A 193 -0.50 -0.92 -5.90
N LEU A 194 -0.74 -2.22 -6.12
CA LEU A 194 -1.37 -3.13 -5.16
C LEU A 194 -0.35 -3.61 -4.11
N LEU A 195 -0.17 -2.81 -3.06
CA LEU A 195 0.76 -3.08 -1.97
C LEU A 195 0.05 -3.78 -0.79
N PRO A 196 0.38 -5.04 -0.48
CA PRO A 196 -0.16 -5.72 0.69
C PRO A 196 0.38 -5.13 2.00
N ILE A 197 -0.51 -4.77 2.93
CA ILE A 197 -0.16 -4.25 4.25
C ILE A 197 -0.68 -5.19 5.33
N VAL A 198 0.16 -5.49 6.32
CA VAL A 198 -0.19 -6.30 7.49
C VAL A 198 -0.18 -5.44 8.75
N GLN A 199 -1.07 -5.74 9.69
CA GLN A 199 -1.09 -5.10 11.02
C GLN A 199 -0.57 -6.07 12.09
N GLY A 200 0.34 -5.60 12.93
CA GLY A 200 0.91 -6.40 14.03
C GLY A 200 2.11 -5.73 14.68
N SER A 201 3.06 -6.55 15.12
CA SER A 201 4.35 -6.14 15.66
C SER A 201 5.44 -7.05 15.12
N ILE A 202 6.51 -6.48 14.54
CA ILE A 202 7.70 -7.25 14.14
C ILE A 202 8.82 -6.96 15.14
N ILE A 203 9.36 -8.01 15.76
CA ILE A 203 10.51 -7.96 16.65
C ILE A 203 11.63 -8.76 15.98
N PHE A 204 12.75 -8.11 15.66
CA PHE A 204 13.96 -8.80 15.23
C PHE A 204 14.84 -9.08 16.45
N LEU A 205 15.08 -10.35 16.75
CA LEU A 205 16.00 -10.78 17.79
C LEU A 205 17.30 -11.26 17.12
N LEU A 206 18.41 -10.60 17.48
CA LEU A 206 19.74 -11.13 17.22
C LEU A 206 20.10 -12.00 18.43
N LEU A 207 20.11 -13.33 18.25
CA LEU A 207 20.69 -14.21 19.26
C LEU A 207 22.17 -14.39 18.98
N TYR A 208 22.98 -14.19 20.01
CA TYR A 208 24.42 -14.40 19.97
C TYR A 208 24.74 -15.89 19.82
N SER A 209 25.82 -16.14 19.09
CA SER A 209 26.23 -17.44 18.56
C SER A 209 26.29 -18.58 19.59
N PHE A 210 25.74 -19.73 19.22
CA PHE A 210 26.20 -21.04 19.71
C PHE A 210 27.13 -21.60 18.62
N HIS A 211 28.41 -21.77 18.93
CA HIS A 211 29.39 -22.46 18.07
C HIS A 211 29.80 -21.77 16.73
N GLY A 212 29.87 -20.44 16.70
CA GLY A 212 30.42 -19.69 15.55
C GLY A 212 29.44 -19.39 14.41
N CYS A 213 28.24 -19.98 14.41
CA CYS A 213 27.14 -19.57 13.54
C CYS A 213 26.36 -18.40 14.18
N PHE A 214 26.06 -17.37 13.40
CA PHE A 214 25.17 -16.28 13.80
C PHE A 214 23.75 -16.63 13.38
N LEU A 215 22.82 -16.72 14.33
CA LEU A 215 21.40 -16.93 14.01
C LEU A 215 20.62 -15.62 14.19
N ARG A 216 19.91 -15.23 13.12
CA ARG A 216 19.03 -14.05 13.13
C ARG A 216 17.57 -14.49 13.14
N TYR A 217 16.83 -14.06 14.16
CA TYR A 217 15.41 -14.40 14.33
C TYR A 217 14.53 -13.17 14.09
N ALA A 218 13.37 -13.39 13.47
CA ALA A 218 12.29 -12.42 13.39
C ALA A 218 11.03 -13.05 13.99
N LEU A 219 10.35 -12.33 14.89
CA LEU A 219 9.07 -12.70 15.48
C LEU A 219 8.01 -11.70 15.01
N PHE A 220 6.92 -12.20 14.45
CA PHE A 220 5.73 -11.39 14.18
C PHE A 220 4.68 -11.64 15.25
N LEU A 221 4.48 -10.69 16.16
CA LEU A 221 3.37 -10.69 17.10
C LEU A 221 2.19 -9.93 16.48
N GLY A 222 1.37 -10.65 15.73
CA GLY A 222 0.01 -10.29 15.30
C GLY A 222 -0.96 -11.42 15.65
N LEU A 223 -2.23 -11.34 15.22
CA LEU A 223 -3.36 -12.24 15.55
C LEU A 223 -3.17 -13.70 15.06
N PHE A 224 -2.12 -14.38 15.51
CA PHE A 224 -1.65 -15.74 15.19
C PHE A 224 -0.76 -15.91 13.93
N ILE A 225 0.46 -15.35 13.95
CA ILE A 225 1.59 -15.95 13.20
C ILE A 225 2.85 -15.91 14.07
N LEU A 226 2.97 -16.84 15.04
CA LEU A 226 4.27 -17.11 15.65
C LEU A 226 5.10 -17.87 14.61
N THR A 227 6.05 -17.21 13.98
CA THR A 227 7.04 -17.90 13.15
C THR A 227 8.42 -17.54 13.65
N VAL A 228 9.13 -18.55 14.11
CA VAL A 228 10.52 -18.48 14.55
C VAL A 228 11.38 -18.83 13.33
N PHE A 229 12.21 -17.91 12.87
CA PHE A 229 13.10 -18.14 11.73
C PHE A 229 14.54 -18.36 12.17
N ILE A 230 15.14 -19.45 11.69
CA ILE A 230 16.58 -19.66 11.68
C ILE A 230 17.07 -19.11 10.34
N VAL A 231 17.79 -17.99 10.33
CA VAL A 231 18.64 -17.61 9.20
C VAL A 231 20.02 -18.19 9.49
N ILE A 232 20.47 -19.16 8.70
CA ILE A 232 21.84 -19.72 8.71
C ILE A 232 22.75 -18.81 7.89
#